data_AF-A0A5N6REQ7-F1
#
_entry.id   AF-A0A5N6REQ7-F1
#
_cell.length_a   1.000
_cell.length_b   1.000
_cell.length_c   1.000
_cell.angle_alpha   90.00
_cell.angle_beta   90.00
_cell.angle_gamma   90.00
#
_symmetry.space_group_name_H-M   'P 1'
#
loop_
_entity.id
_entity.type
_entity.pdbx_description
1 polymer ?
#
loop_
_entity_poly.entity_id
_entity_poly.type
_entity_poly.pdbx_seq_one_letter_code
_entity_poly.pdbx_strand_id
1 'polypeptide(L)'
;MGVHTLSDEFSSPVPAPKLFKALILDADNLLPKLMPQAIKSTHIKHLKHKIDAIDEEKLTYGYTLIEGDDLLDKFESISYEIKFESSPDGGAKCTNFSKYHPKPGAQINEEEIKAGKEKGMAVYRVVEAYLLANPEAYA
;
A
#
# COMPACT_ATOMS: atom_id res chain seq x y z
N MET A 1 14.42 20.80 -4.38
CA MET A 1 14.42 19.49 -5.07
C MET A 1 12.97 19.14 -5.37
N GLY A 2 12.70 18.50 -6.51
CA GLY A 2 11.32 18.24 -6.95
C GLY A 2 10.69 17.08 -6.16
N VAL A 3 9.40 17.18 -5.88
CA VAL A 3 8.61 16.04 -5.40
C VAL A 3 8.29 15.17 -6.62
N HIS A 4 8.61 13.88 -6.55
CA HIS A 4 8.26 12.94 -7.61
C HIS A 4 6.91 12.31 -7.28
N THR A 5 5.90 12.56 -8.10
CA THR A 5 4.56 11.99 -7.91
C THR A 5 4.29 10.93 -8.97
N LEU A 6 3.90 9.75 -8.53
CA LEU A 6 3.47 8.65 -9.38
C LEU A 6 2.03 8.28 -9.05
N SER A 7 1.25 7.98 -10.08
CA SER A 7 -0.13 7.53 -9.96
C SER A 7 -0.26 6.18 -10.66
N ASP A 8 -0.71 5.18 -9.92
CA ASP A 8 -0.94 3.84 -10.44
C ASP A 8 -2.41 3.44 -10.24
N GLU A 9 -3.01 2.91 -11.30
CA GLU A 9 -4.38 2.42 -11.27
C GLU A 9 -4.43 0.93 -11.64
N PHE A 10 -5.23 0.16 -10.91
CA PHE A 10 -5.47 -1.25 -11.20
C PHE A 10 -6.89 -1.64 -10.78
N SER A 11 -7.42 -2.69 -11.41
CA SER A 11 -8.73 -3.24 -11.10
C SER A 11 -8.63 -4.51 -10.25
N SER A 12 -9.64 -4.71 -9.41
CA SER A 12 -9.85 -5.92 -8.62
C SER A 12 -11.24 -6.47 -8.89
N PRO A 13 -11.41 -7.79 -8.96
CA PRO A 13 -12.74 -8.42 -8.90
C PRO A 13 -13.39 -8.33 -7.50
N VAL A 14 -12.64 -7.94 -6.46
CA VAL A 14 -13.15 -7.85 -5.09
C VAL A 14 -13.80 -6.47 -4.87
N PRO A 15 -14.98 -6.38 -4.22
CA PRO A 15 -15.63 -5.10 -3.93
C PRO A 15 -14.76 -4.15 -3.10
N ALA A 16 -14.86 -2.85 -3.40
CA ALA A 16 -14.04 -1.81 -2.76
C ALA A 16 -14.13 -1.79 -1.22
N PRO A 17 -15.32 -1.91 -0.58
CA PRO A 17 -15.41 -1.94 0.88
C PRO A 17 -14.70 -3.13 1.52
N LYS A 18 -14.70 -4.29 0.86
CA LYS A 18 -14.02 -5.50 1.36
C LYS A 18 -12.51 -5.34 1.31
N LEU A 19 -12.00 -4.83 0.18
CA LEU A 19 -10.57 -4.51 0.04
C LEU A 19 -10.14 -3.50 1.09
N PHE A 20 -10.89 -2.41 1.25
CA PHE A 20 -10.57 -1.38 2.23
C PHE A 20 -10.50 -1.94 3.66
N LYS A 21 -11.49 -2.74 4.05
CA LYS A 21 -11.51 -3.35 5.38
C LYS A 21 -10.36 -4.32 5.61
N ALA A 22 -10.03 -5.15 4.62
CA ALA A 22 -8.97 -6.16 4.74
C ALA A 22 -7.54 -5.57 4.64
N LEU A 23 -7.32 -4.63 3.71
CA LEU A 23 -6.00 -4.05 3.43
C LEU A 23 -5.64 -2.89 4.34
N ILE A 24 -6.64 -2.15 4.85
CA ILE A 24 -6.42 -0.93 5.62
C ILE A 24 -6.84 -1.13 7.09
N LEU A 25 -8.11 -1.48 7.33
CA LEU A 25 -8.65 -1.52 8.70
C LEU A 25 -8.20 -2.73 9.52
N ASP A 26 -8.03 -3.90 8.88
CA ASP A 26 -7.67 -5.16 9.54
C ASP A 26 -6.29 -5.70 9.11
N ALA A 27 -5.45 -4.83 8.51
CA ALA A 27 -4.15 -5.19 7.97
C ALA A 27 -3.25 -5.83 9.04
N ASP A 28 -3.21 -5.25 10.24
CA ASP A 28 -2.37 -5.71 11.34
C ASP A 28 -2.75 -7.10 11.86
N ASN A 29 -3.99 -7.52 11.67
CA ASN A 29 -4.46 -8.86 12.05
C ASN A 29 -4.35 -9.85 10.90
N LEU A 30 -4.61 -9.40 9.67
CA LEU A 30 -4.67 -10.24 8.48
C LEU A 30 -3.29 -10.54 7.90
N LEU A 31 -2.44 -9.52 7.72
CA LEU A 31 -1.14 -9.66 7.06
C LEU A 31 -0.20 -10.65 7.77
N PRO A 32 -0.10 -10.68 9.12
CA PRO A 32 0.71 -11.68 9.80
C PRO A 32 0.24 -13.12 9.60
N LYS A 33 -1.06 -13.33 9.35
CA LYS A 33 -1.62 -14.65 9.08
C LYS A 33 -1.37 -15.10 7.64
N LEU A 34 -1.47 -14.18 6.68
CA LEU A 34 -1.28 -14.49 5.26
C LEU A 34 0.19 -14.58 4.86
N MET A 35 1.05 -13.76 5.46
CA MET A 35 2.48 -13.70 5.13
C MET A 35 3.36 -13.80 6.37
N PRO A 36 3.27 -14.89 7.15
CA PRO A 36 4.05 -15.06 8.37
C PRO A 36 5.56 -15.06 8.09
N GLN A 37 5.96 -15.52 6.90
CA GLN A 37 7.37 -15.55 6.49
C GLN A 37 7.89 -14.17 6.06
N ALA A 38 7.06 -13.29 5.50
CA ALA A 38 7.49 -11.93 5.17
C ALA A 38 7.81 -11.13 6.43
N ILE A 39 7.08 -11.36 7.53
CA ILE A 39 7.35 -10.71 8.82
C ILE A 39 8.56 -11.33 9.54
N LYS A 40 8.76 -12.65 9.40
CA LYS A 40 9.85 -13.38 10.08
C LYS A 40 11.18 -13.36 9.35
N SER A 41 11.19 -13.21 8.02
CA SER A 41 12.37 -13.40 7.17
C SER A 41 12.90 -12.11 6.52
N THR A 42 12.22 -10.98 6.68
CA THR A 42 12.69 -9.74 6.05
C THR A 42 13.73 -9.05 6.91
N HIS A 43 14.81 -8.62 6.27
CA HIS A 43 15.76 -7.63 6.78
C HIS A 43 15.12 -6.24 7.02
N ILE A 44 13.78 -6.12 7.01
CA ILE A 44 13.05 -4.90 7.38
C ILE A 44 13.12 -4.81 8.90
N LYS A 45 14.23 -4.25 9.41
CA LYS A 45 14.48 -4.14 10.86
C LYS A 45 13.43 -3.25 11.54
N HIS A 46 12.98 -2.20 10.86
CA HIS A 46 11.97 -1.29 11.35
C HIS A 46 11.39 -0.45 10.20
N LEU A 47 10.09 -0.20 10.22
CA LEU A 47 9.42 0.78 9.35
C LEU A 47 8.32 1.44 10.18
N LYS A 48 8.28 2.78 10.22
CA LYS A 48 7.16 3.54 10.78
C LYS A 48 6.42 4.23 9.66
N HIS A 49 5.15 3.88 9.54
CA HIS A 49 4.19 4.75 8.86
C HIS A 49 3.56 5.71 9.87
N LYS A 50 3.11 6.85 9.36
CA LYS A 50 2.18 7.75 10.02
C LYS A 50 0.93 7.77 9.18
N ILE A 51 -0.22 7.50 9.80
CA ILE A 51 -1.51 7.64 9.14
C ILE A 51 -1.80 9.14 9.03
N ASP A 52 -2.01 9.63 7.80
CA ASP A 52 -2.34 11.03 7.54
C ASP A 52 -3.85 11.24 7.48
N ALA A 53 -4.59 10.30 6.88
CA ALA A 53 -6.04 10.32 6.82
C ALA A 53 -6.63 8.92 6.59
N ILE A 54 -7.76 8.63 7.21
CA ILE A 54 -8.62 7.48 6.88
C ILE A 54 -10.03 8.04 6.68
N ASP A 55 -10.64 7.74 5.53
CA ASP A 55 -12.03 8.05 5.24
C ASP A 55 -12.72 6.76 4.75
N GLU A 56 -13.50 6.16 5.63
CA GLU A 56 -14.20 4.90 5.35
C GLU A 56 -15.39 5.10 4.41
N GLU A 57 -15.96 6.31 4.33
CA GLU A 57 -17.09 6.60 3.44
C GLU A 57 -16.62 6.77 2.00
N LYS A 58 -15.50 7.48 1.81
CA LYS A 58 -14.87 7.68 0.50
C LYS A 58 -13.92 6.55 0.11
N LEU A 59 -13.69 5.60 1.03
CA LEU A 59 -12.72 4.51 0.89
C LEU A 59 -11.33 5.02 0.48
N THR A 60 -10.87 6.07 1.16
CA THR A 60 -9.55 6.66 0.95
C THR A 60 -8.66 6.50 2.18
N TYR A 61 -7.38 6.23 1.94
CA TYR A 61 -6.37 6.05 2.97
C TYR A 61 -5.09 6.78 2.59
N GLY A 62 -4.68 7.73 3.42
CA GLY A 62 -3.43 8.46 3.30
C GLY A 62 -2.46 8.07 4.40
N TYR A 63 -1.22 7.75 4.05
CA TYR A 63 -0.16 7.51 5.03
C TYR A 63 1.20 7.96 4.50
N THR A 64 2.11 8.29 5.42
CA THR A 64 3.47 8.72 5.11
C THR A 64 4.46 7.82 5.83
N LEU A 65 5.47 7.35 5.09
CA LEU A 65 6.63 6.68 5.69
C LEU A 65 7.55 7.74 6.31
N ILE A 66 7.77 7.60 7.61
CA ILE A 66 8.57 8.53 8.42
C ILE A 66 9.83 7.89 9.02
N GLU A 67 9.85 6.57 9.17
CA GLU A 67 11.06 5.80 9.47
C GLU A 67 11.11 4.50 8.65
N GLY A 68 12.30 4.06 8.25
CA GLY A 68 12.52 2.85 7.47
C GLY A 68 13.95 2.79 6.98
N ASP A 69 14.74 1.84 7.51
CA ASP A 69 16.21 1.78 7.36
C ASP A 69 16.66 2.05 5.92
N ASP A 70 16.37 1.15 4.98
CA ASP A 70 16.93 1.26 3.61
C ASP A 70 16.16 2.26 2.72
N LEU A 71 14.89 2.51 3.01
CA LEU A 71 13.98 3.26 2.13
C LEU A 71 14.06 4.77 2.39
N LEU A 72 14.26 5.22 3.63
CA LEU A 72 14.40 6.65 3.94
C LEU A 72 15.84 7.14 3.98
N ASP A 73 16.80 6.31 3.58
CA ASP A 73 18.17 6.78 3.37
C ASP A 73 18.24 7.86 2.28
N LYS A 74 17.43 7.69 1.22
CA LYS A 74 17.40 8.60 0.05
C LYS A 74 16.22 9.58 0.05
N PHE A 75 15.16 9.29 0.79
CA PHE A 75 13.95 10.11 0.83
C PHE A 75 13.78 10.73 2.22
N GLU A 76 13.41 12.01 2.30
CA GLU A 76 12.96 12.66 3.54
C GLU A 76 11.64 12.06 4.01
N SER A 77 10.74 11.77 3.05
CA SER A 77 9.48 11.09 3.29
C SER A 77 8.95 10.48 2.00
N ILE A 78 8.05 9.50 2.16
CA ILE A 78 7.26 8.98 1.04
C ILE A 78 5.81 8.94 1.49
N SER A 79 4.97 9.73 0.84
CA SER A 79 3.54 9.81 1.13
C SER A 79 2.75 9.01 0.11
N TYR A 80 1.75 8.29 0.58
CA TYR A 80 0.85 7.46 -0.20
C TYR A 80 -0.58 7.91 0.03
N GLU A 81 -1.36 7.95 -1.04
CA GLU A 81 -2.81 8.15 -0.99
C GLU A 81 -3.46 7.07 -1.84
N ILE A 82 -4.18 6.18 -1.18
CA ILE A 82 -4.86 5.04 -1.78
C ILE A 82 -6.35 5.34 -1.80
N LYS A 83 -6.99 5.12 -2.94
CA LYS A 83 -8.43 5.29 -3.13
C LYS A 83 -9.01 4.02 -3.75
N PHE A 84 -10.12 3.55 -3.19
CA PHE A 84 -10.88 2.43 -3.72
C PHE A 84 -12.25 2.93 -4.20
N GLU A 85 -12.61 2.63 -5.44
CA GLU A 85 -13.89 3.01 -6.02
C GLU A 85 -14.59 1.75 -6.54
N SER A 86 -15.90 1.65 -6.35
CA SER A 86 -16.66 0.54 -6.93
C SER A 86 -16.61 0.59 -8.45
N SER A 87 -16.41 -0.56 -9.09
CA SER A 87 -16.43 -0.67 -10.55
C SER A 87 -17.76 -1.28 -11.04
N PRO A 88 -18.20 -1.00 -12.29
CA PRO A 88 -19.50 -1.48 -12.80
C PRO A 88 -19.66 -3.00 -12.84
N ASP A 89 -18.56 -3.74 -12.86
CA ASP A 89 -18.48 -5.20 -12.84
C ASP A 89 -18.59 -5.79 -11.41
N GLY A 90 -18.86 -4.96 -10.40
CA GLY A 90 -19.02 -5.39 -9.00
C GLY A 90 -17.70 -5.53 -8.24
N GLY A 91 -16.58 -5.20 -8.89
CA GLY A 91 -15.25 -5.16 -8.30
C GLY A 91 -14.87 -3.78 -7.74
N ALA A 92 -13.57 -3.49 -7.76
CA ALA A 92 -13.02 -2.21 -7.36
C ALA A 92 -11.99 -1.68 -8.38
N LYS A 93 -12.02 -0.38 -8.63
CA LYS A 93 -10.90 0.37 -9.16
C LYS A 93 -10.07 0.88 -7.98
N CYS A 94 -8.79 0.52 -7.95
CA CYS A 94 -7.84 0.98 -6.94
C CYS A 94 -6.88 1.98 -7.58
N THR A 95 -6.73 3.15 -6.97
CA THR A 95 -5.76 4.17 -7.38
C THR A 95 -4.80 4.44 -6.23
N ASN A 96 -3.50 4.40 -6.49
CA ASN A 96 -2.45 4.70 -5.53
C ASN A 96 -1.61 5.87 -6.03
N PHE A 97 -1.59 6.97 -5.28
CA PHE A 97 -0.72 8.11 -5.50
C PHE A 97 0.48 8.02 -4.56
N SER A 98 1.68 7.89 -5.11
CA SER A 98 2.93 7.86 -4.34
C SER A 98 3.72 9.16 -4.58
N LYS A 99 4.02 9.90 -3.51
CA LYS A 99 4.78 11.14 -3.53
C LYS A 99 6.11 10.91 -2.82
N TYR A 100 7.19 10.99 -3.57
CA TYR A 100 8.55 10.78 -3.08
C TYR A 100 9.23 12.14 -2.88
N HIS A 101 9.73 12.37 -1.67
CA HIS A 101 10.44 13.58 -1.29
C HIS A 101 11.93 13.25 -1.13
N PRO A 102 12.75 13.35 -2.19
CA PRO A 102 14.17 13.01 -2.12
C PRO A 102 14.96 13.99 -1.24
N LYS A 103 15.93 13.46 -0.48
CA LYS A 103 16.88 14.28 0.27
C LYS A 103 17.75 15.11 -0.66
N PRO A 104 18.32 16.22 -0.15
CA PRO A 104 19.27 17.01 -0.91
C PRO A 104 20.43 16.20 -1.49
N GLY A 105 20.52 16.13 -2.83
CA GLY A 105 21.61 15.44 -3.54
C GLY A 105 21.38 13.95 -3.76
N ALA A 106 20.23 13.41 -3.32
CA ALA A 106 19.88 12.02 -3.58
C ALA A 106 19.59 11.79 -5.08
N GLN A 107 20.22 10.78 -5.66
CA GLN A 107 19.84 10.25 -6.96
C GLN A 107 18.66 9.29 -6.77
N ILE A 108 17.52 9.65 -7.35
CA ILE A 108 16.37 8.75 -7.45
C ILE A 108 16.66 7.73 -8.55
N ASN A 109 16.60 6.45 -8.20
CA ASN A 109 16.63 5.36 -9.16
C ASN A 109 15.20 4.86 -9.40
N GLU A 110 14.76 4.83 -10.66
CA GLU A 110 13.45 4.30 -11.05
C GLU A 110 13.30 2.82 -10.68
N GLU A 111 14.40 2.04 -10.70
CA GLU A 111 14.37 0.63 -10.30
C GLU A 111 14.02 0.45 -8.82
N GLU A 112 14.48 1.36 -7.95
CA GLU A 112 14.18 1.30 -6.52
C GLU A 112 12.71 1.63 -6.25
N ILE A 113 12.18 2.64 -6.95
CA ILE A 113 10.76 2.98 -6.90
C ILE A 113 9.91 1.80 -7.39
N LYS A 114 10.31 1.19 -8.51
CA LYS A 114 9.63 0.01 -9.06
C LYS A 114 9.67 -1.18 -8.09
N ALA A 115 10.80 -1.45 -7.46
CA ALA A 115 10.92 -2.51 -6.47
C ALA A 115 10.03 -2.26 -5.24
N GLY A 116 9.94 -1.01 -4.77
CA GLY A 116 9.01 -0.62 -3.69
C GLY A 116 7.55 -0.88 -4.07
N LYS A 117 7.16 -0.48 -5.29
CA LYS A 117 5.83 -0.74 -5.85
C LYS A 117 5.53 -2.23 -5.98
N GLU A 118 6.47 -3.03 -6.49
CA GLU A 118 6.29 -4.48 -6.65
C GLU A 118 6.08 -5.17 -5.29
N LYS A 119 6.80 -4.75 -4.25
CA LYS A 119 6.57 -5.24 -2.88
C LYS A 119 5.17 -4.91 -2.38
N GLY A 120 4.70 -3.67 -2.56
CA GLY A 120 3.34 -3.26 -2.20
C GLY A 120 2.27 -4.04 -2.97
N MET A 121 2.48 -4.25 -4.27
CA MET A 121 1.58 -5.05 -5.10
C MET A 121 1.58 -6.53 -4.71
N ALA A 122 2.70 -7.10 -4.26
CA ALA A 122 2.74 -8.47 -3.77
C ALA A 122 1.85 -8.64 -2.53
N VAL A 123 1.92 -7.70 -1.58
CA VAL A 123 1.03 -7.67 -0.40
C VAL A 123 -0.43 -7.59 -0.83
N TYR A 124 -0.75 -6.66 -1.73
CA TYR A 124 -2.10 -6.49 -2.27
C TYR A 124 -2.64 -7.80 -2.89
N ARG A 125 -1.85 -8.45 -3.75
CA ARG A 125 -2.24 -9.70 -4.44
C ARG A 125 -2.52 -10.84 -3.48
N VAL A 126 -1.77 -10.93 -2.38
CA VAL A 126 -1.99 -11.96 -1.36
C VAL A 126 -3.34 -11.74 -0.66
N VAL A 127 -3.68 -10.50 -0.30
CA VAL A 127 -4.97 -10.18 0.32
C VAL A 127 -6.12 -10.37 -0.65
N GLU A 128 -5.97 -9.93 -1.90
CA GLU A 128 -6.96 -10.14 -2.97
C GLU A 128 -7.26 -11.64 -3.16
N ALA A 129 -6.22 -12.48 -3.26
CA ALA A 129 -6.38 -13.92 -3.39
C ALA A 129 -7.08 -14.54 -2.18
N TYR A 130 -6.78 -14.08 -0.96
CA TYR A 130 -7.46 -14.53 0.25
C TYR A 130 -8.96 -14.18 0.23
N LEU A 131 -9.32 -12.95 -0.14
CA LEU A 131 -10.72 -12.53 -0.20
C LEU A 131 -11.50 -13.26 -1.29
N LEU A 132 -10.87 -13.59 -2.41
CA LEU A 132 -11.47 -14.40 -3.47
C LEU A 132 -11.69 -15.85 -3.03
N ALA A 133 -10.76 -16.42 -2.28
CA ALA A 133 -10.90 -17.77 -1.73
C ALA A 133 -11.90 -17.84 -0.56
N ASN A 134 -12.19 -16.72 0.10
CA ASN A 134 -13.04 -16.63 1.29
C ASN A 134 -14.12 -15.55 1.09
N PRO A 135 -15.15 -15.79 0.26
CA PRO A 135 -16.13 -14.78 -0.11
C PRO A 135 -16.96 -14.24 1.08
N GLU A 136 -17.09 -15.02 2.16
CA GLU A 136 -17.76 -14.62 3.40
C GLU A 136 -16.88 -13.74 4.31
N ALA A 137 -15.56 -13.69 4.08
CA ALA A 137 -14.67 -12.84 4.85
C ALA A 137 -15.01 -11.36 4.59
N TYR A 138 -15.12 -10.60 5.67
CA TYR A 138 -15.42 -9.16 5.63
C TYR A 138 -16.72 -8.82 4.87
N ALA A 139 -17.66 -9.77 4.78
CA ALA A 139 -19.01 -9.57 4.25
C ALA A 139 -19.86 -8.64 5.13
#